data_AF-A0A9R0UWB5-F1
#
_entry.id   AF-A0A9R0UWB5-F1
#
_cell.length_a   1.000
_cell.length_b   1.000
_cell.length_c   1.000
_cell.angle_alpha   90.00
_cell.angle_beta   90.00
_cell.angle_gamma   90.00
#
_symmetry.space_group_name_H-M   'P 1'
#
loop_
_entity.id
_entity.type
_entity.pdbx_description
1 polymer ?
#
loop_
_entity_poly.entity_id
_entity_poly.type
_entity_poly.pdbx_seq_one_letter_code
_entity_poly.pdbx_strand_id
1 'polypeptide(L)'
;MLASVDELAAIQALRVRSSEKNKMTRDHNGFRKLLIVLTKAGKVIALHTGDGRIIWSNLLPSLRASKLGEMPSALRIYQWQVPHHRVMRENPTILVVGRSGASSVAPGVLCILDSYSGEELNSQSFDHSVAQIIPLTLKDSSEQRLHLIVDSNSNAHLYPRSPDALNSFINEMSNQYFYSVDIQKNAIRGYSLQKSCDFNSDDTYCFSTKLLWSIIFPSDAERISVSEARKMNEVVHTQAKIIADQDVMYKYLSKNLIFVATVSPKAAGEIGSAAPEEASLMAYLIDAVSGRILHRVTHHGAQGPVHAVVSENWVVYHYFNLRAHRFEIAVIEIYDQSRADVLKLILGKHNLSAPMTSYSRPEVMVKSQSYFFTHSVKAMAVTQTAKGITSKQLLIGTIGDQVLALDKRFLDPRRSLNPTQQEKEEGIIPLTDSLPIIPQSYVTHSLQVEALRGIVSIPAKLESTTLVFTYGVDLFYTRLAPSRTYDSLTDEFSYALLLITIVALVAALFVTWIWSEKKELRDKWR
;
A
#
# COMPACT_ATOMS: atom_id res chain seq x y z
N MET A 1 0.14 25.81 -23.24
CA MET A 1 1.35 26.63 -23.49
C MET A 1 2.45 25.68 -23.93
N LEU A 2 3.12 25.98 -25.05
CA LEU A 2 4.28 25.23 -25.52
C LEU A 2 5.54 25.83 -24.84
N ALA A 3 6.47 24.98 -24.42
CA ALA A 3 7.68 25.39 -23.72
C ALA A 3 8.56 26.31 -24.59
N SER A 4 9.25 27.27 -23.96
CA SER A 4 10.18 28.18 -24.65
C SER A 4 11.43 27.46 -25.17
N VAL A 5 12.16 28.06 -26.10
CA VAL A 5 13.40 27.48 -26.67
C VAL A 5 14.45 27.26 -25.58
N ASP A 6 14.54 28.18 -24.62
CA ASP A 6 15.47 28.09 -23.49
C ASP A 6 15.06 26.98 -22.51
N GLU A 7 13.76 26.81 -22.26
CA GLU A 7 13.24 25.69 -21.47
C GLU A 7 13.54 24.36 -22.15
N LEU A 8 13.38 24.26 -23.46
CA LEU A 8 13.72 23.05 -24.23
C LEU A 8 15.22 22.75 -24.16
N ALA A 9 16.09 23.75 -24.29
CA ALA A 9 17.54 23.59 -24.16
C ALA A 9 17.96 23.16 -22.75
N ALA A 10 17.36 23.75 -21.71
CA ALA A 10 17.58 23.35 -20.32
C ALA A 10 17.14 21.91 -20.06
N ILE A 11 15.96 21.50 -20.58
CA ILE A 11 15.48 20.11 -20.50
C ILE A 11 16.44 19.16 -21.21
N GLN A 12 16.98 19.53 -22.38
CA GLN A 12 17.96 18.71 -23.10
C GLN A 12 19.27 18.56 -22.32
N ALA A 13 19.81 19.64 -21.76
CA ALA A 13 21.01 19.59 -20.93
C ALA A 13 20.81 18.70 -19.68
N LEU A 14 19.65 18.80 -19.03
CA LEU A 14 19.27 17.93 -17.91
C LEU A 14 19.18 16.46 -18.32
N ARG A 15 18.64 16.15 -19.51
CA ARG A 15 18.57 14.78 -20.05
C ARG A 15 19.95 14.18 -20.30
N VAL A 16 20.88 14.96 -20.85
CA VAL A 16 22.26 14.51 -21.09
C VAL A 16 22.97 14.23 -19.77
N ARG A 17 22.83 15.12 -18.78
CA ARG A 17 23.40 14.95 -17.42
C ARG A 17 22.82 13.74 -16.68
N SER A 18 21.59 13.34 -17.00
CA SER A 18 20.88 12.21 -16.39
C SER A 18 20.81 10.96 -17.28
N SER A 19 21.64 10.87 -18.32
CA SER A 19 21.61 9.79 -19.32
C SER A 19 21.60 8.38 -18.71
N GLU A 20 22.40 8.13 -17.67
CA GLU A 20 22.42 6.87 -16.92
C GLU A 20 21.10 6.59 -16.18
N LYS A 21 20.41 7.63 -15.68
CA LYS A 21 19.12 7.49 -15.00
C LYS A 21 17.97 7.23 -15.98
N ASN A 22 18.11 7.63 -17.24
CA ASN A 22 17.07 7.59 -18.28
C ASN A 22 17.14 6.35 -19.19
N LYS A 23 18.01 5.39 -18.87
CA LYS A 23 18.08 4.10 -19.59
C LYS A 23 16.81 3.29 -19.37
N MET A 24 16.28 2.72 -20.45
CA MET A 24 15.11 1.81 -20.44
C MET A 24 15.43 0.41 -19.91
N THR A 25 16.62 0.22 -19.32
CA THR A 25 17.03 -1.04 -18.70
C THR A 25 16.94 -0.92 -17.19
N ARG A 26 16.55 -2.02 -16.55
CA ARG A 26 16.47 -2.12 -15.10
C ARG A 26 17.83 -1.78 -14.47
N ASP A 27 17.81 -0.91 -13.46
CA ASP A 27 18.98 -0.61 -12.65
C ASP A 27 19.20 -1.63 -11.54
N HIS A 28 20.42 -1.66 -10.99
CA HIS A 28 20.75 -2.58 -9.89
C HIS A 28 19.87 -2.36 -8.65
N ASN A 29 19.53 -1.10 -8.34
CA ASN A 29 18.82 -0.69 -7.12
C ASN A 29 17.29 -0.71 -7.28
N GLY A 30 16.78 -0.94 -8.48
CA GLY A 30 15.34 -1.02 -8.76
C GLY A 30 14.61 0.33 -8.67
N PHE A 31 15.31 1.44 -8.91
CA PHE A 31 14.74 2.77 -9.02
C PHE A 31 14.08 3.01 -10.37
N ARG A 32 14.61 2.41 -11.45
CA ARG A 32 14.07 2.56 -12.80
C ARG A 32 12.90 1.61 -12.99
N LYS A 33 11.72 2.18 -13.07
CA LYS A 33 10.45 1.51 -13.38
C LYS A 33 9.67 2.29 -14.45
N LEU A 34 8.71 1.61 -15.05
CA LEU A 34 7.65 2.22 -15.85
C LEU A 34 6.44 2.45 -14.97
N LEU A 35 5.98 3.70 -14.86
CA LEU A 35 4.74 4.06 -14.21
C LEU A 35 3.63 3.97 -15.26
N ILE A 36 2.74 3.00 -15.09
CA ILE A 36 1.62 2.80 -16.00
C ILE A 36 0.38 3.43 -15.38
N VAL A 37 -0.15 4.46 -16.04
CA VAL A 37 -1.26 5.28 -15.57
C VAL A 37 -2.47 5.07 -16.48
N LEU A 38 -3.60 4.70 -15.89
CA LEU A 38 -4.89 4.61 -16.55
C LEU A 38 -5.71 5.87 -16.25
N THR A 39 -6.11 6.59 -17.29
CA THR A 39 -6.95 7.78 -17.17
C THR A 39 -8.42 7.41 -17.19
N LYS A 40 -9.27 8.29 -16.63
CA LYS A 40 -10.74 8.12 -16.69
C LYS A 40 -11.29 8.06 -18.12
N ALA A 41 -10.57 8.61 -19.09
CA ALA A 41 -10.94 8.60 -20.50
C ALA A 41 -10.57 7.29 -21.25
N GLY A 42 -10.10 6.26 -20.53
CA GLY A 42 -9.70 4.98 -21.15
C GLY A 42 -8.33 5.00 -21.83
N LYS A 43 -7.55 6.07 -21.64
CA LYS A 43 -6.16 6.16 -22.14
C LYS A 43 -5.18 5.62 -21.11
N VAL A 44 -4.30 4.71 -21.55
CA VAL A 44 -3.20 4.16 -20.77
C VAL A 44 -1.90 4.83 -21.22
N ILE A 45 -1.09 5.26 -20.26
CA ILE A 45 0.15 6.01 -20.49
C ILE A 45 1.26 5.36 -19.68
N ALA A 46 2.39 5.06 -20.31
CA ALA A 46 3.60 4.66 -19.59
C ALA A 46 4.55 5.86 -19.46
N LEU A 47 4.90 6.19 -18.22
CA LEU A 47 5.84 7.23 -17.87
C LEU A 47 7.14 6.60 -17.34
N HIS A 48 8.27 7.15 -17.75
CA HIS A 48 9.56 6.74 -17.20
C HIS A 48 9.81 7.43 -15.85
N THR A 49 10.15 6.65 -14.81
CA THR A 49 10.39 7.18 -13.44
C THR A 49 11.55 8.17 -13.31
N GLY A 50 12.52 8.14 -14.23
CA GLY A 50 13.72 8.99 -14.16
C GLY A 50 13.45 10.47 -14.47
N ASP A 51 12.62 10.73 -15.48
CA ASP A 51 12.38 12.05 -16.06
C ASP A 51 10.90 12.35 -16.34
N GLY A 52 10.00 11.40 -16.09
CA GLY A 52 8.56 11.56 -16.30
C GLY A 52 8.12 11.56 -17.76
N ARG A 53 9.01 11.29 -18.72
CA ARG A 53 8.63 11.30 -20.15
C ARG A 53 7.65 10.17 -20.47
N ILE A 54 6.75 10.45 -21.41
CA ILE A 54 5.86 9.45 -21.99
C ILE A 54 6.69 8.54 -22.89
N ILE A 55 6.71 7.24 -22.59
CA ILE A 55 7.34 6.21 -23.42
C ILE A 55 6.38 5.78 -24.53
N TRP A 56 5.15 5.47 -24.13
CA TRP A 56 4.06 5.15 -25.03
C TRP A 56 2.75 5.62 -24.41
N SER A 57 1.75 5.82 -25.26
CA SER A 57 0.39 6.08 -24.82
C SER A 57 -0.58 5.43 -25.78
N ASN A 58 -1.51 4.64 -25.26
CA ASN A 58 -2.51 3.94 -26.05
C ASN A 58 -3.91 4.27 -25.54
N LEU A 59 -4.83 4.59 -26.45
CA LEU A 59 -6.24 4.79 -26.15
C LEU A 59 -6.98 3.50 -26.49
N LEU A 60 -7.51 2.82 -25.47
CA LEU A 60 -8.15 1.53 -25.66
C LEU A 60 -9.45 1.70 -26.47
N PRO A 61 -9.58 1.07 -27.65
CA PRO A 61 -10.77 1.21 -28.49
C PRO A 61 -12.04 0.76 -27.78
N SER A 62 -11.94 -0.29 -26.98
CA SER A 62 -13.03 -0.88 -26.19
C SER A 62 -13.48 -0.01 -25.02
N LEU A 63 -12.65 0.95 -24.58
CA LEU A 63 -12.99 1.94 -23.56
C LEU A 63 -13.12 3.35 -24.16
N ARG A 64 -13.31 3.45 -25.48
CA ARG A 64 -13.53 4.73 -26.16
C ARG A 64 -15.00 5.08 -26.11
N ALA A 65 -15.31 6.33 -25.77
CA ALA A 65 -16.65 6.89 -25.85
C ALA A 65 -17.29 6.60 -27.22
N SER A 66 -18.44 5.93 -27.19
CA SER A 66 -19.23 5.67 -28.41
C SER A 66 -19.85 6.97 -28.90
N LYS A 67 -20.05 7.11 -30.21
CA LYS A 67 -20.78 8.24 -30.81
C LYS A 67 -22.23 8.32 -30.30
N LEU A 68 -22.75 7.25 -29.70
CA LEU A 68 -24.11 7.15 -29.15
C LEU A 68 -24.26 7.72 -27.73
N GLY A 69 -23.22 8.30 -27.14
CA GLY A 69 -23.27 8.92 -25.80
C GLY A 69 -23.07 7.95 -24.63
N GLU A 70 -22.85 6.66 -24.89
CA GLU A 70 -22.41 5.71 -23.88
C GLU A 70 -20.93 5.96 -23.55
N MET A 71 -20.66 6.33 -22.30
CA MET A 71 -19.32 6.59 -21.79
C MET A 71 -18.81 5.34 -21.07
N PRO A 72 -18.02 4.47 -21.74
CA PRO A 72 -17.33 3.38 -21.08
C PRO A 72 -16.43 3.95 -19.98
N SER A 73 -16.34 3.21 -18.89
CA SER A 73 -15.61 3.65 -17.70
C SER A 73 -14.50 2.66 -17.38
N ALA A 74 -13.27 3.14 -17.43
CA ALA A 74 -12.11 2.45 -16.90
C ALA A 74 -12.26 2.26 -15.38
N LEU A 75 -12.24 1.01 -14.90
CA LEU A 75 -12.43 0.72 -13.48
C LEU A 75 -11.08 0.65 -12.75
N ARG A 76 -10.21 -0.26 -13.21
CA ARG A 76 -8.97 -0.63 -12.52
C ARG A 76 -7.90 -1.11 -13.50
N ILE A 77 -6.65 -0.92 -13.08
CA ILE A 77 -5.46 -1.45 -13.73
C ILE A 77 -4.72 -2.37 -12.75
N TYR A 78 -4.25 -3.51 -13.24
CA TYR A 78 -3.49 -4.49 -12.47
C TYR A 78 -2.26 -4.93 -13.24
N GLN A 79 -1.21 -5.29 -12.50
CA GLN A 79 -0.10 -6.05 -13.04
C GLN A 79 -0.56 -7.51 -13.20
N TRP A 80 -0.68 -7.98 -14.44
CA TRP A 80 -1.27 -9.29 -14.75
C TRP A 80 -0.23 -10.39 -14.71
N GLN A 81 0.87 -10.22 -15.45
CA GLN A 81 1.94 -11.20 -15.57
C GLN A 81 3.29 -10.54 -15.37
N VAL A 82 4.13 -11.16 -14.54
CA VAL A 82 5.54 -10.80 -14.38
C VAL A 82 6.35 -12.06 -14.62
N PRO A 83 6.80 -12.29 -15.86
CA PRO A 83 7.52 -13.51 -16.20
C PRO A 83 8.75 -13.70 -15.30
N HIS A 84 8.95 -14.92 -14.81
CA HIS A 84 10.16 -15.27 -14.09
C HIS A 84 11.37 -15.17 -15.03
N HIS A 85 12.55 -14.82 -14.49
CA HIS A 85 13.79 -14.64 -15.27
C HIS A 85 14.23 -15.88 -16.07
N ARG A 86 13.63 -17.05 -15.83
CA ARG A 86 13.87 -18.28 -16.60
C ARG A 86 13.02 -18.40 -17.87
N VAL A 87 11.90 -17.66 -17.97
CA VAL A 87 11.02 -17.61 -19.15
C VAL A 87 11.25 -16.28 -19.86
N MET A 88 12.46 -16.07 -20.39
CA MET A 88 12.87 -14.85 -21.12
C MET A 88 12.19 -14.69 -22.50
N ARG A 89 11.03 -15.32 -22.73
CA ARG A 89 10.33 -15.26 -24.03
C ARG A 89 9.11 -14.33 -24.05
N GLU A 90 8.58 -13.96 -22.89
CA GLU A 90 7.36 -13.15 -22.81
C GLU A 90 7.61 -11.81 -22.12
N ASN A 91 6.95 -10.77 -22.62
CA ASN A 91 6.96 -9.45 -22.01
C ASN A 91 5.96 -9.42 -20.83
N PRO A 92 6.23 -8.61 -19.79
CA PRO A 92 5.27 -8.42 -18.71
C PRO A 92 3.99 -7.76 -19.24
N THR A 93 2.84 -8.23 -18.77
CA THR A 93 1.53 -7.75 -19.23
C THR A 93 0.76 -7.03 -18.14
N ILE A 94 -0.04 -6.07 -18.56
CA ILE A 94 -0.99 -5.34 -17.71
C ILE A 94 -2.42 -5.75 -18.07
N LEU A 95 -3.26 -5.75 -17.06
CA LEU A 95 -4.70 -5.93 -17.19
C LEU A 95 -5.38 -4.59 -16.96
N VAL A 96 -6.25 -4.23 -17.89
CA VAL A 96 -7.23 -3.16 -17.71
C VAL A 96 -8.62 -3.78 -17.73
N VAL A 97 -9.39 -3.52 -16.67
CA VAL A 97 -10.80 -3.90 -16.60
C VAL A 97 -11.65 -2.63 -16.61
N GLY A 98 -12.65 -2.62 -17.49
CA GLY A 98 -13.59 -1.52 -17.63
C GLY A 98 -15.02 -2.01 -17.82
N ARG A 99 -15.92 -1.05 -18.07
CA ARG A 99 -17.31 -1.29 -18.48
C ARG A 99 -17.57 -0.60 -19.81
N SER A 100 -18.34 -1.25 -20.68
CA SER A 100 -18.70 -0.70 -22.00
C SER A 100 -19.64 0.51 -21.91
N GLY A 101 -20.46 0.57 -20.85
CA GLY A 101 -21.41 1.66 -20.60
C GLY A 101 -21.30 2.25 -19.19
N ALA A 102 -22.06 3.31 -18.96
CA ALA A 102 -22.11 4.01 -17.66
C ALA A 102 -22.92 3.24 -16.60
N SER A 103 -23.85 2.37 -17.01
CA SER A 103 -24.67 1.57 -16.10
C SER A 103 -23.85 0.49 -15.39
N SER A 104 -24.20 0.20 -14.13
CA SER A 104 -23.59 -0.90 -13.35
C SER A 104 -23.92 -2.28 -13.92
N VAL A 105 -24.94 -2.38 -14.77
CA VAL A 105 -25.37 -3.61 -15.45
C VAL A 105 -24.68 -3.76 -16.81
N ALA A 106 -23.97 -2.75 -17.29
CA ALA A 106 -23.30 -2.80 -18.58
C ALA A 106 -22.25 -3.92 -18.61
N PRO A 107 -22.07 -4.58 -19.77
CA PRO A 107 -21.08 -5.63 -19.92
C PRO A 107 -19.67 -5.09 -19.63
N GLY A 108 -18.89 -5.91 -18.94
CA GLY A 108 -17.49 -5.58 -18.69
C GLY A 108 -16.62 -5.74 -19.92
N VAL A 109 -15.44 -5.15 -19.85
CA VAL A 109 -14.39 -5.26 -20.86
C VAL A 109 -13.09 -5.58 -20.15
N LEU A 110 -12.33 -6.51 -20.73
CA LEU A 110 -11.00 -6.91 -20.30
C LEU A 110 -10.02 -6.70 -21.44
N CYS A 111 -9.00 -5.87 -21.18
CA CYS A 111 -7.91 -5.60 -22.12
C CYS A 111 -6.58 -6.03 -21.48
N ILE A 112 -5.79 -6.78 -22.25
CA ILE A 112 -4.43 -7.18 -21.89
C ILE A 112 -3.48 -6.41 -22.80
N LEU A 113 -2.53 -5.70 -22.20
CA LEU A 113 -1.55 -4.92 -22.95
C LEU A 113 -0.14 -5.37 -22.57
N ASP A 114 0.79 -5.25 -23.52
CA ASP A 114 2.22 -5.33 -23.23
C ASP A 114 2.65 -4.08 -22.45
N SER A 115 3.36 -4.27 -21.33
CA SER A 115 3.86 -3.17 -20.51
C SER A 115 4.93 -2.32 -21.21
N TYR A 116 5.69 -2.90 -22.16
CA TYR A 116 6.80 -2.21 -22.80
C TYR A 116 6.39 -1.43 -24.05
N SER A 117 5.58 -2.02 -24.93
CA SER A 117 5.11 -1.37 -26.17
C SER A 117 3.79 -0.61 -25.98
N GLY A 118 2.96 -1.04 -25.03
CA GLY A 118 1.59 -0.56 -24.88
C GLY A 118 0.63 -1.15 -25.91
N GLU A 119 1.06 -2.13 -26.70
CA GLU A 119 0.24 -2.83 -27.69
C GLU A 119 -0.81 -3.69 -27.01
N GLU A 120 -2.02 -3.69 -27.56
CA GLU A 120 -3.14 -4.50 -27.06
C GLU A 120 -2.99 -5.92 -27.58
N LEU A 121 -2.63 -6.84 -26.68
CA LEU A 121 -2.40 -8.25 -27.00
C LEU A 121 -3.71 -9.00 -27.12
N ASN A 122 -4.67 -8.69 -26.26
CA ASN A 122 -5.99 -9.31 -26.25
C ASN A 122 -7.04 -8.36 -25.69
N SER A 123 -8.23 -8.37 -26.28
CA SER A 123 -9.41 -7.64 -25.81
C SER A 123 -10.61 -8.58 -25.82
N GLN A 124 -11.27 -8.71 -24.68
CA GLN A 124 -12.46 -9.52 -24.53
C GLN A 124 -13.57 -8.72 -23.86
N SER A 125 -14.76 -8.71 -24.45
CA SER A 125 -15.99 -8.28 -23.78
C SER A 125 -16.54 -9.41 -22.92
N PHE A 126 -17.07 -9.09 -21.75
CA PHE A 126 -17.76 -10.04 -20.91
C PHE A 126 -19.22 -10.16 -21.30
N ASP A 127 -19.77 -11.37 -21.12
CA ASP A 127 -21.21 -11.63 -21.20
C ASP A 127 -21.94 -11.21 -19.90
N HIS A 128 -21.19 -10.75 -18.90
CA HIS A 128 -21.68 -10.37 -17.58
C HIS A 128 -21.23 -8.94 -17.20
N SER A 129 -21.93 -8.37 -16.22
CA SER A 129 -21.57 -7.08 -15.64
C SER A 129 -20.37 -7.22 -14.68
N VAL A 130 -19.76 -6.08 -14.30
CA VAL A 130 -18.61 -6.05 -13.39
C VAL A 130 -18.98 -5.25 -12.15
N ALA A 131 -19.33 -5.90 -11.05
CA ALA A 131 -19.59 -5.25 -9.77
C ALA A 131 -18.30 -5.07 -8.95
N GLN A 132 -17.48 -6.11 -8.83
CA GLN A 132 -16.25 -6.11 -8.04
C GLN A 132 -15.15 -6.94 -8.71
N ILE A 133 -13.90 -6.50 -8.59
CA ILE A 133 -12.73 -7.21 -9.13
C ILE A 133 -11.82 -7.60 -7.95
N ILE A 134 -11.54 -8.89 -7.82
CA ILE A 134 -10.78 -9.46 -6.71
C ILE A 134 -9.52 -10.12 -7.28
N PRO A 135 -8.33 -9.51 -7.13
CA PRO A 135 -7.09 -10.15 -7.51
C PRO A 135 -6.75 -11.27 -6.52
N LEU A 136 -6.47 -12.47 -7.04
CA LEU A 136 -6.06 -13.61 -6.23
C LEU A 136 -4.54 -13.63 -6.06
N THR A 137 -4.08 -14.37 -5.05
CA THR A 137 -2.65 -14.66 -4.87
C THR A 137 -2.17 -15.81 -5.77
N LEU A 138 -3.10 -16.56 -6.34
CA LEU A 138 -2.85 -17.67 -7.24
C LEU A 138 -2.42 -17.19 -8.63
N LYS A 139 -1.63 -18.02 -9.30
CA LYS A 139 -1.16 -17.81 -10.66
C LYS A 139 -1.37 -19.08 -11.47
N ASP A 140 -1.48 -18.95 -12.78
CA ASP A 140 -1.48 -20.08 -13.70
C ASP A 140 -0.05 -20.53 -14.06
N SER A 141 0.05 -21.54 -14.92
CA SER A 141 1.32 -22.08 -15.45
C SER A 141 2.16 -21.04 -16.23
N SER A 142 1.50 -20.01 -16.76
CA SER A 142 2.11 -18.89 -17.47
C SER A 142 2.44 -17.71 -16.54
N GLU A 143 2.35 -17.88 -15.22
CA GLU A 143 2.58 -16.83 -14.22
C GLU A 143 1.59 -15.65 -14.29
N GLN A 144 0.46 -15.84 -14.96
CA GLN A 144 -0.64 -14.87 -14.98
C GLN A 144 -1.40 -14.95 -13.66
N ARG A 145 -1.59 -13.80 -13.02
CA ARG A 145 -2.33 -13.72 -11.76
C ARG A 145 -3.82 -13.91 -12.04
N LEU A 146 -4.44 -14.81 -11.28
CA LEU A 146 -5.88 -15.07 -11.37
C LEU A 146 -6.67 -13.89 -10.76
N HIS A 147 -7.81 -13.59 -11.35
CA HIS A 147 -8.76 -12.58 -10.89
C HIS A 147 -10.17 -13.17 -10.87
N LEU A 148 -10.91 -12.89 -9.81
CA LEU A 148 -12.36 -13.13 -9.76
C LEU A 148 -13.08 -11.84 -10.06
N ILE A 149 -14.02 -11.91 -10.99
CA ILE A 149 -14.87 -10.78 -11.38
C ILE A 149 -16.28 -11.13 -10.95
N VAL A 150 -16.78 -10.41 -9.94
CA VAL A 150 -18.13 -10.60 -9.41
C VAL A 150 -19.08 -9.73 -10.21
N ASP A 151 -20.16 -10.32 -10.73
CA ASP A 151 -21.20 -9.62 -11.48
C ASP A 151 -22.29 -9.03 -10.57
N SER A 152 -23.25 -8.32 -11.16
CA SER A 152 -24.39 -7.72 -10.44
C SER A 152 -25.33 -8.75 -9.80
N ASN A 153 -25.33 -9.99 -10.29
CA ASN A 153 -26.13 -11.09 -9.75
C ASN A 153 -25.39 -11.84 -8.63
N SER A 154 -24.21 -11.35 -8.24
CA SER A 154 -23.32 -11.99 -7.26
C SER A 154 -22.81 -13.36 -7.73
N ASN A 155 -22.59 -13.56 -9.02
CA ASN A 155 -21.81 -14.69 -9.52
C ASN A 155 -20.36 -14.27 -9.73
N ALA A 156 -19.42 -15.16 -9.45
CA ALA A 156 -17.99 -14.90 -9.58
C ALA A 156 -17.42 -15.63 -10.80
N HIS A 157 -16.82 -14.87 -11.72
CA HIS A 157 -16.23 -15.37 -12.96
C HIS A 157 -14.70 -15.37 -12.85
N LEU A 158 -14.06 -16.50 -13.17
CA LEU A 158 -12.61 -16.68 -13.07
C LEU A 158 -11.90 -16.27 -14.38
N TYR A 159 -10.85 -15.47 -14.24
CA TYR A 159 -9.95 -15.11 -15.33
C TYR A 159 -8.47 -15.30 -14.92
N PRO A 160 -7.56 -15.70 -15.83
CA PRO A 160 -7.81 -16.08 -17.22
C PRO A 160 -8.66 -17.35 -17.35
N ARG A 161 -9.42 -17.46 -18.44
CA ARG A 161 -10.24 -18.64 -18.76
C ARG A 161 -9.36 -19.73 -19.38
N SER A 162 -8.52 -20.36 -18.55
CA SER A 162 -7.65 -21.47 -18.94
C SER A 162 -7.88 -22.69 -18.03
N PRO A 163 -7.75 -23.92 -18.55
CA PRO A 163 -7.92 -25.14 -17.75
C PRO A 163 -6.88 -25.23 -16.61
N ASP A 164 -5.67 -24.70 -16.82
CA ASP A 164 -4.64 -24.62 -15.79
C ASP A 164 -5.06 -23.70 -14.64
N ALA A 165 -5.56 -22.50 -14.96
CA ALA A 165 -6.07 -21.56 -13.96
C ALA A 165 -7.24 -22.17 -13.18
N LEU A 166 -8.15 -22.86 -13.88
CA LEU A 166 -9.27 -23.55 -13.25
C LEU A 166 -8.81 -24.64 -12.27
N ASN A 167 -7.86 -25.48 -12.68
CA ASN A 167 -7.32 -26.54 -11.82
C ASN A 167 -6.63 -25.98 -10.58
N SER A 168 -5.80 -24.94 -10.73
CA SER A 168 -5.17 -24.27 -9.59
C SER A 168 -6.19 -23.62 -8.66
N PHE A 169 -7.26 -23.05 -9.22
CA PHE A 169 -8.31 -22.40 -8.45
C PHE A 169 -9.20 -23.38 -7.68
N ILE A 170 -9.66 -24.46 -8.32
CA ILE A 170 -10.57 -25.45 -7.70
C ILE A 170 -9.96 -26.05 -6.43
N ASN A 171 -8.65 -26.31 -6.42
CA ASN A 171 -7.96 -26.87 -5.25
C ASN A 171 -8.00 -25.94 -4.03
N GLU A 172 -8.02 -24.62 -4.24
CA GLU A 172 -8.00 -23.61 -3.18
C GLU A 172 -9.33 -22.88 -3.01
N MET A 173 -10.35 -23.25 -3.78
CA MET A 173 -11.64 -22.57 -3.85
C MET A 173 -12.35 -22.50 -2.49
N SER A 174 -12.27 -23.57 -1.69
CA SER A 174 -12.88 -23.63 -0.35
C SER A 174 -12.23 -22.66 0.66
N ASN A 175 -11.03 -22.17 0.36
CA ASN A 175 -10.30 -21.20 1.16
C ASN A 175 -10.45 -19.76 0.65
N GLN A 176 -11.19 -19.54 -0.43
CA GLN A 176 -11.43 -18.21 -0.99
C GLN A 176 -12.70 -17.58 -0.41
N TYR A 177 -12.52 -16.41 0.19
CA TYR A 177 -13.59 -15.59 0.74
C TYR A 177 -13.45 -14.17 0.21
N PHE A 178 -14.57 -13.49 0.04
CA PHE A 178 -14.56 -12.07 -0.28
C PHE A 178 -15.70 -11.37 0.44
N TYR A 179 -15.59 -10.05 0.53
CA TYR A 179 -16.60 -9.21 1.13
C TYR A 179 -16.99 -8.08 0.17
N SER A 180 -18.22 -7.63 0.30
CA SER A 180 -18.73 -6.44 -0.38
C SER A 180 -19.18 -5.41 0.65
N VAL A 181 -18.95 -4.14 0.34
CA VAL A 181 -19.37 -2.99 1.13
C VAL A 181 -20.37 -2.21 0.31
N ASP A 182 -21.61 -2.17 0.77
CA ASP A 182 -22.69 -1.43 0.13
C ASP A 182 -23.01 -0.20 0.99
N ILE A 183 -22.52 0.97 0.54
CA ILE A 183 -22.70 2.24 1.23
C ILE A 183 -24.16 2.70 1.18
N GLN A 184 -24.91 2.35 0.12
CA GLN A 184 -26.31 2.77 -0.03
C GLN A 184 -27.23 1.96 0.89
N LYS A 185 -27.02 0.64 0.95
CA LYS A 185 -27.75 -0.25 1.86
C LYS A 185 -27.16 -0.28 3.27
N ASN A 186 -26.09 0.49 3.50
CA ASN A 186 -25.37 0.59 4.77
C ASN A 186 -25.01 -0.78 5.37
N ALA A 187 -24.52 -1.68 4.52
CA ALA A 187 -24.32 -3.07 4.88
C ALA A 187 -22.99 -3.61 4.35
N ILE A 188 -22.40 -4.52 5.11
CA ILE A 188 -21.20 -5.27 4.74
C ILE A 188 -21.55 -6.74 4.76
N ARG A 189 -21.22 -7.43 3.67
CA ARG A 189 -21.58 -8.84 3.47
C ARG A 189 -20.33 -9.64 3.13
N GLY A 190 -20.19 -10.81 3.74
CA GLY A 190 -19.14 -11.77 3.42
C GLY A 190 -19.70 -12.97 2.67
N TYR A 191 -18.95 -13.45 1.69
CA TYR A 191 -19.35 -14.49 0.77
C TYR A 191 -18.28 -15.59 0.69
N SER A 192 -18.73 -16.83 0.53
CA SER A 192 -17.93 -17.95 0.07
C SER A 192 -18.30 -18.32 -1.36
N LEU A 193 -17.41 -19.01 -2.04
CA LEU A 193 -17.65 -19.53 -3.38
C LEU A 193 -18.28 -20.93 -3.30
N GLN A 194 -19.29 -21.15 -4.14
CA GLN A 194 -19.93 -22.45 -4.38
C GLN A 194 -19.65 -22.91 -5.81
N LYS A 195 -19.73 -24.22 -6.03
CA LYS A 195 -19.54 -24.81 -7.37
C LYS A 195 -20.56 -24.21 -8.36
N SER A 196 -20.21 -24.30 -9.65
CA SER A 196 -20.90 -23.84 -10.87
C SER A 196 -22.19 -23.00 -10.70
N CYS A 197 -22.23 -21.83 -11.34
CA CYS A 197 -23.39 -20.93 -11.35
C CYS A 197 -24.71 -21.59 -11.78
N ASP A 198 -24.64 -22.51 -12.74
CA ASP A 198 -25.78 -23.29 -13.23
C ASP A 198 -25.35 -24.72 -13.54
N PHE A 199 -26.24 -25.69 -13.30
CA PHE A 199 -26.02 -27.08 -13.71
C PHE A 199 -26.25 -27.30 -15.22
N ASN A 200 -26.92 -26.35 -15.88
CA ASN A 200 -27.33 -26.43 -17.29
C ASN A 200 -26.48 -25.56 -18.24
N SER A 201 -25.54 -24.76 -17.71
CA SER A 201 -24.64 -23.94 -18.52
C SER A 201 -23.26 -24.61 -18.61
N ASP A 202 -22.69 -24.67 -19.81
CA ASP A 202 -21.32 -25.19 -20.04
C ASP A 202 -20.20 -24.24 -19.53
N ASP A 203 -20.52 -23.12 -18.88
CA ASP A 203 -19.50 -22.19 -18.35
C ASP A 203 -18.88 -22.71 -17.04
N THR A 204 -17.84 -23.52 -17.19
CA THR A 204 -17.05 -24.08 -16.10
C THR A 204 -16.24 -23.05 -15.29
N TYR A 205 -16.19 -21.79 -15.74
CA TYR A 205 -15.44 -20.70 -15.09
C TYR A 205 -16.32 -19.79 -14.22
N CYS A 206 -17.63 -20.06 -14.16
CA CYS A 206 -18.58 -19.32 -13.34
C CYS A 206 -18.85 -20.05 -12.01
N PHE A 207 -18.74 -19.32 -10.90
CA PHE A 207 -18.99 -19.83 -9.55
C PHE A 207 -20.13 -19.05 -8.88
N SER A 208 -21.11 -19.77 -8.33
CA SER A 208 -22.16 -19.15 -7.52
C SER A 208 -21.57 -18.67 -6.19
N THR A 209 -22.12 -17.61 -5.62
CA THR A 209 -21.66 -17.10 -4.32
C THR A 209 -22.70 -17.39 -3.24
N LYS A 210 -22.23 -17.82 -2.07
CA LYS A 210 -23.06 -18.06 -0.89
C LYS A 210 -22.77 -16.99 0.14
N LEU A 211 -23.81 -16.27 0.55
CA LEU A 211 -23.75 -15.34 1.67
C LEU A 211 -23.45 -16.11 2.97
N LEU A 212 -22.39 -15.72 3.67
CA LEU A 212 -21.99 -16.31 4.95
C LEU A 212 -22.45 -15.48 6.14
N TRP A 213 -22.19 -14.17 6.08
CA TRP A 213 -22.50 -13.25 7.15
C TRP A 213 -22.87 -11.88 6.56
N SER A 214 -23.66 -11.12 7.31
CA SER A 214 -24.09 -9.77 6.92
C SER A 214 -24.15 -8.89 8.17
N ILE A 215 -23.49 -7.75 8.13
CA ILE A 215 -23.55 -6.71 9.14
C ILE A 215 -24.28 -5.54 8.51
N ILE A 216 -25.43 -5.18 9.09
CA ILE A 216 -26.25 -4.05 8.63
C ILE A 216 -26.16 -2.99 9.71
N PHE A 217 -25.73 -1.79 9.31
CA PHE A 217 -25.69 -0.64 10.20
C PHE A 217 -27.04 0.10 10.12
N PRO A 218 -27.71 0.39 11.24
CA PRO A 218 -28.98 1.10 11.23
C PRO A 218 -28.81 2.49 10.60
N SER A 219 -29.51 2.76 9.49
CA SER A 219 -29.40 4.01 8.73
C SER A 219 -29.76 5.27 9.53
N ASP A 220 -30.54 5.10 10.60
CA ASP A 220 -31.01 6.19 11.44
C ASP A 220 -29.94 6.63 12.45
N ALA A 221 -29.00 5.73 12.78
CA ALA A 221 -27.97 5.95 13.79
C ALA A 221 -26.56 6.11 13.19
N GLU A 222 -26.26 5.34 12.14
CA GLU A 222 -24.92 5.21 11.58
C GLU A 222 -24.97 5.17 10.05
N ARG A 223 -23.91 5.68 9.40
CA ARG A 223 -23.69 5.61 7.97
C ARG A 223 -22.23 5.30 7.70
N ILE A 224 -21.95 4.28 6.89
CA ILE A 224 -20.56 3.94 6.48
C ILE A 224 -19.93 5.15 5.77
N SER A 225 -18.82 5.65 6.31
CA SER A 225 -18.01 6.72 5.72
C SER A 225 -16.84 6.17 4.93
N VAL A 226 -16.13 5.18 5.48
CA VAL A 226 -14.93 4.60 4.83
C VAL A 226 -14.76 3.13 5.25
N SER A 227 -14.24 2.33 4.32
CA SER A 227 -13.82 0.95 4.57
C SER A 227 -12.43 0.74 3.98
N GLU A 228 -11.48 0.27 4.79
CA GLU A 228 -10.10 0.05 4.37
C GLU A 228 -9.63 -1.34 4.78
N ALA A 229 -8.75 -1.93 3.98
CA ALA A 229 -8.15 -3.22 4.25
C ALA A 229 -6.65 -3.17 4.00
N ARG A 230 -5.94 -4.12 4.60
CA ARG A 230 -4.49 -4.25 4.41
C ARG A 230 -4.16 -4.53 2.94
N LYS A 231 -3.13 -3.88 2.41
CA LYS A 231 -2.64 -4.15 1.06
C LYS A 231 -2.13 -5.59 0.93
N MET A 232 -2.64 -6.33 -0.05
CA MET A 232 -2.33 -7.76 -0.26
C MET A 232 -0.83 -8.07 -0.41
N ASN A 233 -0.08 -7.16 -1.05
CA ASN A 233 1.36 -7.32 -1.30
C ASN A 233 2.24 -6.74 -0.18
N GLU A 234 1.68 -6.31 0.95
CA GLU A 234 2.47 -5.79 2.06
C GLU A 234 3.21 -6.93 2.80
N VAL A 235 4.54 -6.80 2.88
CA VAL A 235 5.39 -7.69 3.67
C VAL A 235 5.60 -7.11 5.07
N VAL A 236 5.59 -7.99 6.08
CA VAL A 236 5.86 -7.65 7.49
C VAL A 236 7.04 -8.48 7.95
N HIS A 237 8.12 -7.83 8.38
CA HIS A 237 9.30 -8.52 8.87
C HIS A 237 9.16 -8.96 10.33
N THR A 238 8.77 -8.01 11.21
CA THR A 238 8.70 -8.25 12.65
C THR A 238 7.29 -8.65 13.07
N GLN A 239 7.14 -9.87 13.59
CA GLN A 239 5.85 -10.40 14.05
C GLN A 239 5.53 -10.04 15.50
N ALA A 240 6.51 -9.55 16.25
CA ALA A 240 6.32 -9.17 17.65
C ALA A 240 7.05 -7.86 17.95
N LYS A 241 6.60 -7.20 19.01
CA LYS A 241 7.19 -5.99 19.58
C LYS A 241 7.69 -6.33 20.98
N ILE A 242 8.97 -6.08 21.21
CA ILE A 242 9.61 -6.28 22.52
C ILE A 242 9.30 -5.05 23.37
N ILE A 243 8.86 -5.27 24.61
CA ILE A 243 8.68 -4.26 25.64
C ILE A 243 9.88 -4.31 26.58
N ALA A 244 10.19 -3.19 27.23
CA ALA A 244 11.30 -3.00 28.16
C ALA A 244 11.32 -3.99 29.33
N ASP A 245 10.16 -4.50 29.76
CA ASP A 245 10.06 -5.55 30.78
C ASP A 245 10.44 -6.96 30.25
N GLN A 246 11.10 -7.02 29.09
CA GLN A 246 11.43 -8.25 28.35
C GLN A 246 10.19 -9.08 27.95
N ASP A 247 9.01 -8.50 28.08
CA ASP A 247 7.77 -9.07 27.59
C ASP A 247 7.60 -8.81 26.09
N VAL A 248 6.80 -9.66 25.45
CA VAL A 248 6.67 -9.70 24.00
C VAL A 248 5.20 -9.60 23.61
N MET A 249 4.86 -8.49 22.95
CA MET A 249 3.55 -8.34 22.32
C MET A 249 3.58 -8.88 20.89
N TYR A 250 2.87 -9.98 20.65
CA TYR A 250 2.72 -10.52 19.30
C TYR A 250 1.72 -9.70 18.51
N LYS A 251 2.11 -9.26 17.32
CA LYS A 251 1.25 -8.49 16.42
C LYS A 251 0.15 -9.39 15.87
N TYR A 252 -1.08 -8.89 15.84
CA TYR A 252 -2.17 -9.56 15.14
C TYR A 252 -2.10 -9.25 13.63
N LEU A 253 -1.59 -10.19 12.82
CA LEU A 253 -1.23 -9.96 11.40
C LEU A 253 -2.19 -10.60 10.39
N SER A 254 -3.49 -10.68 10.69
CA SER A 254 -4.48 -11.22 9.76
C SER A 254 -4.56 -10.38 8.47
N LYS A 255 -4.48 -11.05 7.31
CA LYS A 255 -4.74 -10.42 5.99
C LYS A 255 -6.22 -10.17 5.75
N ASN A 256 -7.08 -10.77 6.57
CA ASN A 256 -8.53 -10.70 6.46
C ASN A 256 -9.12 -9.59 7.33
N LEU A 257 -8.27 -8.70 7.89
CA LEU A 257 -8.73 -7.59 8.70
C LEU A 257 -9.29 -6.45 7.82
N ILE A 258 -10.50 -6.02 8.13
CA ILE A 258 -11.15 -4.86 7.53
C ILE A 258 -11.40 -3.82 8.62
N PHE A 259 -11.04 -2.58 8.35
CA PHE A 259 -11.44 -1.43 9.12
C PHE A 259 -12.67 -0.77 8.49
N VAL A 260 -13.64 -0.41 9.32
CA VAL A 260 -14.85 0.29 8.89
C VAL A 260 -15.10 1.43 9.85
N ALA A 261 -15.27 2.64 9.32
CA ALA A 261 -15.73 3.77 10.12
C ALA A 261 -17.12 4.19 9.67
N THR A 262 -18.03 4.29 10.63
CA THR A 262 -19.37 4.84 10.46
C THR A 262 -19.46 6.19 11.16
N VAL A 263 -20.31 7.07 10.64
CA VAL A 263 -20.63 8.37 11.23
C VAL A 263 -22.12 8.50 11.40
N SER A 264 -22.58 9.29 12.37
CA SER A 264 -24.00 9.61 12.48
C SER A 264 -24.50 10.30 11.20
N PRO A 265 -25.71 10.00 10.70
CA PRO A 265 -26.20 10.53 9.42
C PRO A 265 -26.16 12.07 9.32
N LYS A 266 -26.46 12.77 10.42
CA LYS A 266 -26.39 14.23 10.51
C LYS A 266 -24.94 14.77 10.43
N ALA A 267 -23.98 13.97 10.88
CA ALA A 267 -22.55 14.25 10.85
C ALA A 267 -21.86 13.78 9.55
N ALA A 268 -22.62 13.26 8.59
CA ALA A 268 -22.10 12.90 7.27
C ALA A 268 -21.96 14.12 6.32
N GLY A 269 -22.45 15.29 6.72
CA GLY A 269 -22.37 16.54 5.97
C GLY A 269 -21.04 17.30 6.17
N GLU A 270 -21.01 18.55 5.72
CA GLU A 270 -19.87 19.45 5.93
C GLU A 270 -19.63 19.72 7.41
N ILE A 271 -18.37 19.96 7.77
CA ILE A 271 -17.96 20.21 9.16
C ILE A 271 -18.79 21.34 9.75
N GLY A 272 -19.48 21.07 10.87
CA GLY A 272 -20.38 22.01 11.54
C GLY A 272 -21.87 21.82 11.21
N SER A 273 -22.23 20.87 10.35
CA SER A 273 -23.64 20.55 10.04
C SER A 273 -24.40 19.88 11.19
N ALA A 274 -23.69 19.29 12.16
CA ALA A 274 -24.28 18.58 13.28
C ALA A 274 -23.87 19.20 14.62
N ALA A 275 -24.77 19.16 15.59
CA ALA A 275 -24.43 19.51 16.96
C ALA A 275 -23.51 18.43 17.58
N PRO A 276 -22.60 18.79 18.51
CA PRO A 276 -21.66 17.85 19.12
C PRO A 276 -22.32 16.68 19.89
N GLU A 277 -23.58 16.82 20.29
CA GLU A 277 -24.35 15.77 20.97
C GLU A 277 -24.95 14.74 19.99
N GLU A 278 -25.21 15.16 18.76
CA GLU A 278 -25.82 14.33 17.71
C GLU A 278 -24.78 13.71 16.77
N ALA A 279 -23.51 14.10 16.91
CA ALA A 279 -22.41 13.62 16.10
C ALA A 279 -21.63 12.53 16.84
N SER A 280 -21.51 11.37 16.22
CA SER A 280 -20.61 10.32 16.68
C SER A 280 -19.95 9.59 15.51
N LEU A 281 -18.73 9.12 15.73
CA LEU A 281 -17.99 8.27 14.81
C LEU A 281 -17.72 6.94 15.50
N MET A 282 -18.04 5.83 14.85
CA MET A 282 -17.74 4.49 15.34
C MET A 282 -16.73 3.81 14.41
N ALA A 283 -15.66 3.29 14.99
CA ALA A 283 -14.63 2.56 14.28
C ALA A 283 -14.71 1.08 14.65
N TYR A 284 -14.81 0.23 13.64
CA TYR A 284 -14.96 -1.21 13.73
C TYR A 284 -13.76 -1.92 13.10
N LEU A 285 -13.28 -2.95 13.76
CA LEU A 285 -12.29 -3.89 13.23
C LEU A 285 -12.98 -5.24 13.06
N ILE A 286 -13.10 -5.68 11.81
CA ILE A 286 -13.93 -6.83 11.42
C ILE A 286 -13.05 -7.86 10.71
N ASP A 287 -13.23 -9.13 11.03
CA ASP A 287 -12.64 -10.22 10.26
C ASP A 287 -13.51 -10.54 9.03
N ALA A 288 -12.93 -10.42 7.83
CA ALA A 288 -13.60 -10.57 6.53
C ALA A 288 -14.14 -11.99 6.25
N VAL A 289 -13.60 -13.01 6.91
CA VAL A 289 -13.99 -14.40 6.67
C VAL A 289 -15.18 -14.76 7.56
N SER A 290 -15.08 -14.45 8.85
CA SER A 290 -16.07 -14.84 9.86
C SER A 290 -17.16 -13.79 10.12
N GLY A 291 -16.92 -12.52 9.78
CA GLY A 291 -17.80 -11.40 10.13
C GLY A 291 -17.71 -11.00 11.60
N ARG A 292 -16.75 -11.53 12.36
CA ARG A 292 -16.58 -11.20 13.78
C ARG A 292 -16.05 -9.78 13.92
N ILE A 293 -16.71 -8.98 14.75
CA ILE A 293 -16.18 -7.70 15.23
C ILE A 293 -15.13 -8.00 16.30
N LEU A 294 -13.87 -7.73 15.98
CA LEU A 294 -12.73 -7.90 16.88
C LEU A 294 -12.67 -6.78 17.93
N HIS A 295 -12.95 -5.55 17.50
CA HIS A 295 -12.90 -4.37 18.35
C HIS A 295 -13.82 -3.28 17.79
N ARG A 296 -14.36 -2.46 18.70
CA ARG A 296 -15.19 -1.29 18.40
C ARG A 296 -14.82 -0.15 19.33
N VAL A 297 -14.64 1.05 18.76
CA VAL A 297 -14.44 2.29 19.52
C VAL A 297 -15.40 3.36 19.04
N THR A 298 -15.90 4.19 19.95
CA THR A 298 -16.84 5.29 19.67
C THR A 298 -16.20 6.61 20.06
N HIS A 299 -16.27 7.58 19.15
CA HIS A 299 -15.83 8.97 19.36
C HIS A 299 -17.06 9.87 19.38
N HIS A 300 -17.36 10.46 20.52
CA HIS A 300 -18.48 11.39 20.69
C HIS A 300 -18.10 12.80 20.24
N GLY A 301 -19.01 13.50 19.56
CA GLY A 301 -18.75 14.80 18.96
C GLY A 301 -17.80 14.74 17.77
N ALA A 302 -17.66 13.59 17.12
CA ALA A 302 -16.77 13.41 15.97
C ALA A 302 -17.55 13.49 14.66
N GLN A 303 -16.96 14.13 13.65
CA GLN A 303 -17.52 14.35 12.33
C GLN A 303 -16.52 13.96 11.22
N GLY A 304 -17.04 13.54 10.06
CA GLY A 304 -16.26 13.33 8.84
C GLY A 304 -15.79 14.65 8.18
N PRO A 305 -15.02 14.58 7.09
CA PRO A 305 -14.66 13.38 6.33
C PRO A 305 -13.64 12.49 7.05
N VAL A 306 -13.86 11.18 6.95
CA VAL A 306 -12.99 10.17 7.58
C VAL A 306 -12.04 9.59 6.54
N HIS A 307 -10.75 9.66 6.82
CA HIS A 307 -9.71 9.00 6.02
C HIS A 307 -9.00 7.98 6.90
N ALA A 308 -8.71 6.80 6.36
CA ALA A 308 -8.09 5.73 7.13
C ALA A 308 -7.02 4.99 6.33
N VAL A 309 -6.14 4.30 7.02
CA VAL A 309 -5.20 3.36 6.43
C VAL A 309 -4.90 2.22 7.38
N VAL A 310 -4.87 1.00 6.83
CA VAL A 310 -4.54 -0.23 7.56
C VAL A 310 -3.17 -0.72 7.11
N SER A 311 -2.27 -0.98 8.06
CA SER A 311 -0.93 -1.50 7.79
C SER A 311 -0.46 -2.39 8.94
N GLU A 312 0.16 -3.52 8.63
CA GLU A 312 0.57 -4.52 9.61
C GLU A 312 -0.57 -4.95 10.58
N ASN A 313 -0.49 -4.52 11.84
CA ASN A 313 -1.40 -4.79 12.94
C ASN A 313 -2.08 -3.52 13.46
N TRP A 314 -1.97 -2.41 12.72
CA TRP A 314 -2.45 -1.13 13.16
C TRP A 314 -3.30 -0.42 12.11
N VAL A 315 -4.17 0.45 12.60
CA VAL A 315 -5.02 1.31 11.79
C VAL A 315 -4.86 2.73 12.27
N VAL A 316 -4.71 3.65 11.34
CA VAL A 316 -4.73 5.09 11.61
C VAL A 316 -5.88 5.69 10.84
N TYR A 317 -6.67 6.53 11.49
CA TYR A 317 -7.76 7.25 10.86
C TYR A 317 -7.88 8.68 11.38
N HIS A 318 -8.28 9.58 10.49
CA HIS A 318 -8.43 11.00 10.70
C HIS A 318 -9.91 11.38 10.71
N TYR A 319 -10.30 12.29 11.61
CA TYR A 319 -11.64 12.87 11.68
C TYR A 319 -11.60 14.27 12.34
N PHE A 320 -12.73 14.97 12.37
CA PHE A 320 -12.87 16.25 13.04
C PHE A 320 -13.60 16.12 14.38
N ASN A 321 -13.05 16.68 15.45
CA ASN A 321 -13.72 16.76 16.76
C ASN A 321 -14.43 18.11 16.90
N LEU A 322 -15.76 18.08 16.95
CA LEU A 322 -16.64 19.25 17.08
C LEU A 322 -16.57 19.90 18.46
N ARG A 323 -16.27 19.14 19.53
CA ARG A 323 -16.14 19.69 20.89
C ARG A 323 -14.83 20.45 21.06
N ALA A 324 -13.75 19.88 20.52
CA ALA A 324 -12.42 20.47 20.59
C ALA A 324 -12.15 21.49 19.46
N HIS A 325 -13.01 21.55 18.44
CA HIS A 325 -12.81 22.32 17.21
C HIS A 325 -11.46 22.06 16.53
N ARG A 326 -11.02 20.80 16.53
CA ARG A 326 -9.69 20.37 16.04
C ARG A 326 -9.81 19.08 15.25
N PHE A 327 -8.88 18.89 14.32
CA PHE A 327 -8.70 17.59 13.68
C PHE A 327 -7.99 16.63 14.62
N GLU A 328 -8.37 15.36 14.55
CA GLU A 328 -7.76 14.30 15.32
C GLU A 328 -7.34 13.16 14.40
N ILE A 329 -6.21 12.55 14.73
CA ILE A 329 -5.73 11.29 14.18
C ILE A 329 -5.75 10.28 15.32
N ALA A 330 -6.58 9.26 15.19
CA ALA A 330 -6.63 8.14 16.10
C ALA A 330 -5.84 6.95 15.54
N VAL A 331 -5.18 6.23 16.42
CA VAL A 331 -4.47 4.98 16.12
C VAL A 331 -5.04 3.85 16.95
N ILE A 332 -5.16 2.68 16.34
CA ILE A 332 -5.49 1.42 16.99
C ILE A 332 -4.40 0.41 16.62
N GLU A 333 -3.78 -0.21 17.61
CA GLU A 333 -2.86 -1.34 17.44
C GLU A 333 -3.48 -2.60 18.05
N ILE A 334 -3.47 -3.70 17.31
CA ILE A 334 -4.03 -5.00 17.73
C ILE A 334 -2.89 -6.00 17.95
N TYR A 335 -2.96 -6.73 19.04
CA TYR A 335 -2.00 -7.74 19.46
C TYR A 335 -2.70 -9.07 19.73
N ASP A 336 -2.03 -10.18 19.45
CA ASP A 336 -2.51 -11.54 19.70
C ASP A 336 -2.00 -12.01 21.06
N GLN A 337 -2.90 -12.09 22.04
CA GLN A 337 -2.57 -12.47 23.41
C GLN A 337 -2.42 -14.00 23.55
N SER A 338 -3.05 -14.77 22.66
CA SER A 338 -2.97 -16.24 22.68
C SER A 338 -1.56 -16.80 22.47
N ARG A 339 -0.67 -15.97 21.91
CA ARG A 339 0.73 -16.31 21.61
C ARG A 339 1.72 -15.80 22.66
N ALA A 340 1.27 -15.10 23.69
CA ALA A 340 2.10 -14.47 24.72
C ALA A 340 2.75 -15.48 25.70
N ASP A 341 3.47 -16.47 25.17
CA ASP A 341 4.30 -17.40 25.94
C ASP A 341 5.78 -17.11 25.64
N VAL A 342 6.35 -16.21 26.46
CA VAL A 342 7.74 -15.74 26.36
C VAL A 342 8.74 -16.90 26.52
N LEU A 343 8.39 -17.91 27.34
CA LEU A 343 9.25 -19.08 27.58
C LEU A 343 9.45 -19.91 26.31
N LYS A 344 8.41 -20.04 25.46
CA LYS A 344 8.53 -20.71 24.17
C LYS A 344 9.40 -19.96 23.16
N LEU A 345 9.43 -18.62 23.23
CA LEU A 345 10.28 -17.80 22.37
C LEU A 345 11.76 -17.94 22.74
N ILE A 346 12.07 -17.87 24.05
CA ILE A 346 13.44 -18.01 24.57
C ILE A 346 13.98 -19.42 24.31
N LEU A 347 13.14 -20.45 24.43
CA LEU A 347 13.53 -21.85 24.16
C LEU A 347 13.61 -22.19 22.66
N GLY A 348 13.37 -21.23 21.75
CA GLY A 348 13.39 -21.45 20.30
C GLY A 348 12.29 -22.40 19.78
N LYS A 349 11.29 -22.71 20.62
CA LYS A 349 10.17 -23.62 20.31
C LYS A 349 8.94 -22.90 19.75
N HIS A 350 8.95 -21.57 19.73
CA HIS A 350 7.84 -20.78 19.22
C HIS A 350 7.80 -20.83 17.69
N ASN A 351 6.78 -21.48 17.13
CA ASN A 351 6.59 -21.58 15.70
C ASN A 351 5.92 -20.28 15.17
N LEU A 352 6.73 -19.25 14.92
CA LEU A 352 6.32 -18.00 14.27
C LEU A 352 5.78 -18.21 12.84
N SER A 353 5.95 -19.41 12.27
CA SER A 353 5.47 -19.79 10.95
C SER A 353 4.16 -20.59 10.99
N ALA A 354 3.54 -20.76 12.16
CA ALA A 354 2.28 -21.49 12.28
C ALA A 354 1.17 -20.78 11.50
N PRO A 355 0.40 -21.52 10.67
CA PRO A 355 -0.67 -20.93 9.86
C PRO A 355 -1.73 -20.29 10.76
N MET A 356 -2.19 -19.10 10.37
CA MET A 356 -3.30 -18.42 11.02
C MET A 356 -4.58 -18.71 10.26
N THR A 357 -5.63 -19.09 10.98
CA THR A 357 -6.98 -19.27 10.42
C THR A 357 -7.92 -18.25 11.06
N SER A 358 -8.76 -17.61 10.26
CA SER A 358 -9.79 -16.69 10.76
C SER A 358 -10.90 -17.40 11.55
N TYR A 359 -10.97 -18.73 11.46
CA TYR A 359 -11.91 -19.54 12.26
C TYR A 359 -11.43 -19.80 13.68
N SER A 360 -10.13 -19.65 13.95
CA SER A 360 -9.66 -19.63 15.33
C SER A 360 -10.14 -18.34 15.99
N ARG A 361 -10.43 -18.40 17.29
CA ARG A 361 -10.85 -17.25 18.08
C ARG A 361 -9.70 -16.80 18.98
N PRO A 362 -8.65 -16.16 18.43
CA PRO A 362 -7.59 -15.64 19.28
C PRO A 362 -8.15 -14.52 20.15
N GLU A 363 -7.71 -14.52 21.41
CA GLU A 363 -7.88 -13.40 22.32
C GLU A 363 -6.97 -12.27 21.84
N VAL A 364 -7.57 -11.10 21.59
CA VAL A 364 -6.86 -9.94 21.05
C VAL A 364 -6.78 -8.85 22.11
N MET A 365 -5.58 -8.29 22.28
CA MET A 365 -5.35 -7.10 23.08
C MET A 365 -5.30 -5.90 22.15
N VAL A 366 -6.00 -4.82 22.51
CA VAL A 366 -6.06 -3.60 21.69
C VAL A 366 -5.55 -2.42 22.48
N LYS A 367 -4.65 -1.65 21.87
CA LYS A 367 -4.18 -0.37 22.40
C LYS A 367 -4.59 0.73 21.43
N SER A 368 -5.16 1.82 21.94
CA SER A 368 -5.65 2.91 21.11
C SER A 368 -5.42 4.27 21.76
N GLN A 369 -5.15 5.29 20.95
CA GLN A 369 -4.93 6.66 21.39
C GLN A 369 -5.30 7.64 20.28
N SER A 370 -5.82 8.81 20.64
CA SER A 370 -6.11 9.92 19.71
C SER A 370 -5.09 11.05 19.89
N TYR A 371 -4.75 11.70 18.79
CA TYR A 371 -3.80 12.81 18.74
C TYR A 371 -4.37 13.99 17.97
N PHE A 372 -4.19 15.20 18.47
CA PHE A 372 -4.56 16.40 17.70
C PHE A 372 -3.65 16.59 16.49
N PHE A 373 -4.27 16.88 15.37
CA PHE A 373 -3.63 17.22 14.11
C PHE A 373 -4.16 18.57 13.62
N THR A 374 -3.36 19.28 12.85
CA THR A 374 -3.61 20.69 12.50
C THR A 374 -4.24 20.87 11.13
N HIS A 375 -4.09 19.90 10.22
CA HIS A 375 -4.58 20.00 8.85
C HIS A 375 -5.72 19.02 8.59
N SER A 376 -6.64 19.40 7.71
CA SER A 376 -7.52 18.42 7.07
C SER A 376 -6.73 17.54 6.09
N VAL A 377 -7.20 16.32 5.91
CA VAL A 377 -6.56 15.28 5.10
C VAL A 377 -7.41 14.99 3.85
N LYS A 378 -6.77 14.90 2.69
CA LYS A 378 -7.38 14.49 1.40
C LYS A 378 -7.11 13.02 1.07
N ALA A 379 -5.93 12.51 1.43
CA ALA A 379 -5.51 11.14 1.16
C ALA A 379 -4.52 10.63 2.22
N MET A 380 -4.54 9.32 2.48
CA MET A 380 -3.59 8.66 3.38
C MET A 380 -3.00 7.43 2.73
N ALA A 381 -1.70 7.21 2.94
CA ALA A 381 -1.02 5.99 2.53
C ALA A 381 0.13 5.67 3.50
N VAL A 382 0.68 4.47 3.40
CA VAL A 382 1.83 4.06 4.22
C VAL A 382 2.96 3.63 3.30
N THR A 383 4.19 3.94 3.70
CA THR A 383 5.40 3.53 2.99
C THR A 383 5.56 2.01 2.98
N GLN A 384 5.87 1.45 1.82
CA GLN A 384 6.10 0.02 1.63
C GLN A 384 7.53 -0.23 1.15
N THR A 385 8.21 -1.19 1.78
CA THR A 385 9.57 -1.65 1.44
C THR A 385 9.55 -3.16 1.15
N ALA A 386 10.62 -3.67 0.54
CA ALA A 386 10.62 -5.01 -0.06
C ALA A 386 10.45 -6.13 0.98
N LYS A 387 11.05 -5.96 2.16
CA LYS A 387 11.06 -6.89 3.29
C LYS A 387 10.25 -6.39 4.48
N GLY A 388 9.88 -5.11 4.53
CA GLY A 388 9.15 -4.53 5.67
C GLY A 388 9.99 -4.40 6.93
N ILE A 389 11.31 -4.19 6.79
CA ILE A 389 12.27 -3.97 7.88
C ILE A 389 12.37 -2.48 8.22
N THR A 390 12.45 -1.63 7.19
CA THR A 390 12.52 -0.17 7.34
C THR A 390 11.33 0.37 8.12
N SER A 391 11.56 1.41 8.92
CA SER A 391 10.49 2.07 9.68
C SER A 391 9.39 2.59 8.75
N LYS A 392 8.14 2.48 9.19
CA LYS A 392 6.99 2.95 8.40
C LYS A 392 6.71 4.42 8.65
N GLN A 393 6.46 5.15 7.57
CA GLN A 393 5.93 6.50 7.60
C GLN A 393 4.50 6.51 7.05
N LEU A 394 3.66 7.29 7.71
CA LEU A 394 2.34 7.66 7.26
C LEU A 394 2.46 8.84 6.31
N LEU A 395 2.07 8.64 5.06
CA LEU A 395 1.99 9.69 4.04
C LEU A 395 0.61 10.33 4.12
N ILE A 396 0.56 11.61 4.47
CA ILE A 396 -0.67 12.39 4.65
C ILE A 396 -0.72 13.45 3.54
N GLY A 397 -1.69 13.32 2.64
CA GLY A 397 -2.05 14.36 1.70
C GLY A 397 -2.88 15.42 2.40
N THR A 398 -2.31 16.60 2.60
CA THR A 398 -2.96 17.72 3.29
C THR A 398 -3.94 18.44 2.36
N ILE A 399 -4.84 19.25 2.94
CA ILE A 399 -5.75 20.11 2.16
C ILE A 399 -4.99 21.10 1.24
N GLY A 400 -3.77 21.50 1.61
CA GLY A 400 -2.89 22.36 0.81
C GLY A 400 -2.20 21.66 -0.37
N ASP A 401 -2.64 20.46 -0.74
CA ASP A 401 -2.13 19.69 -1.89
C ASP A 401 -0.64 19.33 -1.79
N GLN A 402 -0.13 19.24 -0.56
CA GLN A 402 1.21 18.76 -0.26
C GLN A 402 1.15 17.45 0.53
N VAL A 403 2.20 16.64 0.39
CA VAL A 403 2.30 15.35 1.08
C VAL A 403 3.30 15.44 2.22
N LEU A 404 2.84 15.16 3.43
CA LEU A 404 3.62 15.08 4.65
C LEU A 404 3.96 13.61 4.96
N ALA A 405 5.22 13.30 5.27
CA ALA A 405 5.61 12.01 5.81
C ALA A 405 5.76 12.09 7.33
N LEU A 406 4.85 11.45 8.07
CA LEU A 406 4.90 11.35 9.52
C LEU A 406 5.42 9.98 9.93
N ASP A 407 6.45 9.94 10.77
CA ASP A 407 6.96 8.68 11.33
C ASP A 407 5.90 8.00 12.23
N LYS A 408 5.65 6.71 12.03
CA LYS A 408 4.70 5.92 12.81
C LYS A 408 4.96 5.96 14.32
N ARG A 409 6.20 6.24 14.77
CA ARG A 409 6.54 6.42 16.19
C ARG A 409 5.80 7.55 16.87
N PHE A 410 5.40 8.60 16.13
CA PHE A 410 4.53 9.65 16.68
C PHE A 410 3.10 9.16 16.93
N LEU A 411 2.70 8.02 16.35
CA LEU A 411 1.39 7.42 16.49
C LEU A 411 1.47 6.08 17.23
N ASP A 412 2.34 5.96 18.26
CA ASP A 412 2.37 4.79 19.16
C ASP A 412 1.35 4.99 20.28
N PRO A 413 0.33 4.13 20.47
CA PRO A 413 -0.71 4.32 21.49
C PRO A 413 -0.22 4.21 22.94
N ARG A 414 1.07 3.98 23.16
CA ARG A 414 1.71 3.91 24.48
C ARG A 414 2.36 5.24 24.89
N ARG A 415 2.24 6.30 24.09
CA ARG A 415 2.86 7.60 24.42
C ARG A 415 2.17 8.21 25.64
N SER A 416 2.96 8.49 26.67
CA SER A 416 2.53 9.16 27.90
C SER A 416 3.24 10.52 28.04
N LEU A 417 2.71 11.42 28.89
CA LEU A 417 3.33 12.74 29.13
C LEU A 417 4.73 12.62 29.74
N ASN A 418 4.88 11.69 30.69
CA ASN A 418 6.13 11.43 31.39
C ASN A 418 6.49 9.94 31.23
N PRO A 419 7.08 9.54 30.08
CA PRO A 419 7.44 8.15 29.88
C PRO A 419 8.55 7.74 30.86
N THR A 420 8.49 6.48 31.30
CA THR A 420 9.50 5.90 32.18
C THR A 420 10.87 5.83 31.48
N GLN A 421 11.95 5.61 32.24
CA GLN A 421 13.29 5.46 31.66
C GLN A 421 13.35 4.28 30.67
N GLN A 422 12.72 3.17 31.04
CA GLN A 422 12.54 1.99 30.20
C GLN A 422 11.79 2.27 28.90
N GLU A 423 10.68 3.02 28.96
CA GLU A 423 9.91 3.43 27.79
C GLU A 423 10.71 4.35 26.86
N LYS A 424 11.55 5.23 27.42
CA LYS A 424 12.46 6.07 26.64
C LYS A 424 13.54 5.26 25.93
N GLU A 425 14.05 4.20 26.56
CA GLU A 425 15.02 3.27 25.95
C GLU A 425 14.41 2.48 24.78
N GLU A 426 13.10 2.18 24.81
CA GLU A 426 12.36 1.66 23.63
C GLU A 426 12.18 2.70 22.51
N GLY A 427 12.45 3.98 22.78
CA GLY A 427 12.22 5.08 21.85
C GLY A 427 10.78 5.60 21.85
N ILE A 428 10.02 5.44 22.95
CA ILE A 428 8.70 6.09 23.09
C ILE A 428 8.90 7.60 23.18
N ILE A 429 8.28 8.31 22.24
CA ILE A 429 8.31 9.77 22.17
C ILE A 429 7.28 10.30 23.19
N PRO A 430 7.64 11.21 24.12
CA PRO A 430 6.70 11.79 25.06
C PRO A 430 5.48 12.38 24.36
N LEU A 431 4.30 12.25 24.96
CA LEU A 431 3.06 12.81 24.43
C LEU A 431 3.17 14.35 24.40
N THR A 432 2.74 14.93 23.28
CA THR A 432 2.71 16.37 23.04
C THR A 432 1.28 16.80 22.75
N ASP A 433 0.95 18.07 22.98
CA ASP A 433 -0.40 18.61 22.77
C ASP A 433 -0.92 18.44 21.34
N SER A 434 -0.03 18.41 20.35
CA SER A 434 -0.37 18.12 18.96
C SER A 434 0.78 17.38 18.26
N LEU A 435 0.46 16.75 17.14
CA LEU A 435 1.46 16.13 16.28
C LEU A 435 2.34 17.21 15.63
N PRO A 436 3.67 17.10 15.70
CA PRO A 436 4.56 18.10 15.15
C PRO A 436 4.51 18.08 13.62
N ILE A 437 4.41 19.26 13.01
CA ILE A 437 4.64 19.43 11.58
C ILE A 437 6.07 19.90 11.42
N ILE A 438 6.88 19.04 10.82
CA ILE A 438 8.28 19.32 10.54
C ILE A 438 8.35 19.75 9.07
N PRO A 439 8.70 21.00 8.74
CA PRO A 439 8.73 21.45 7.33
C PRO A 439 9.58 20.56 6.42
N GLN A 440 10.66 19.97 6.95
CA GLN A 440 11.52 19.05 6.22
C GLN A 440 10.88 17.68 5.92
N SER A 441 9.75 17.34 6.55
CA SER A 441 9.06 16.08 6.31
C SER A 441 8.00 16.18 5.21
N TYR A 442 7.84 17.35 4.57
CA TYR A 442 7.07 17.46 3.33
C TYR A 442 7.81 16.79 2.17
N VAL A 443 7.23 15.69 1.70
CA VAL A 443 7.72 14.85 0.59
C VAL A 443 7.73 15.62 -0.74
N THR A 444 6.75 16.51 -0.92
CA THR A 444 6.65 17.34 -2.13
C THR A 444 7.50 18.60 -2.04
N HIS A 445 8.22 18.83 -0.94
CA HIS A 445 9.01 20.04 -0.70
C HIS A 445 8.18 21.32 -0.93
N SER A 446 8.55 22.16 -1.90
CA SER A 446 7.83 23.38 -2.28
C SER A 446 6.75 23.15 -3.35
N LEU A 447 6.62 21.94 -3.90
CA LEU A 447 5.68 21.64 -4.97
C LEU A 447 4.32 21.25 -4.37
N GLN A 448 3.27 21.76 -4.99
CA GLN A 448 1.89 21.36 -4.74
C GLN A 448 1.44 20.42 -5.87
N VAL A 449 0.72 19.37 -5.49
CA VAL A 449 0.13 18.40 -6.41
C VAL A 449 -1.36 18.73 -6.51
N GLU A 450 -1.70 19.64 -7.42
CA GLU A 450 -3.04 20.23 -7.50
C GLU A 450 -4.15 19.19 -7.50
N ALA A 451 -5.17 19.44 -6.69
CA ALA A 451 -6.29 18.55 -6.46
C ALA A 451 -5.83 17.10 -6.16
N LEU A 452 -5.00 16.94 -5.14
CA LEU A 452 -4.45 15.67 -4.71
C LEU A 452 -5.57 14.65 -4.44
N ARG A 453 -5.55 13.52 -5.16
CA ARG A 453 -6.56 12.47 -5.07
C ARG A 453 -6.03 11.20 -4.42
N GLY A 454 -4.75 10.88 -4.59
CA GLY A 454 -4.21 9.62 -4.11
C GLY A 454 -2.69 9.59 -4.01
N ILE A 455 -2.23 8.68 -3.16
CA ILE A 455 -0.81 8.43 -2.87
C ILE A 455 -0.56 6.94 -2.99
N VAL A 456 0.44 6.56 -3.77
CA VAL A 456 0.88 5.18 -3.98
C VAL A 456 2.33 5.06 -3.56
N SER A 457 2.63 4.06 -2.74
CA SER A 457 3.98 3.70 -2.34
C SER A 457 4.28 2.29 -2.82
N ILE A 458 5.44 2.09 -3.45
CA ILE A 458 5.90 0.82 -3.98
C ILE A 458 7.36 0.61 -3.53
N PRO A 459 7.75 -0.61 -3.11
CA PRO A 459 9.12 -0.88 -2.72
C PRO A 459 10.14 -0.74 -3.88
N ALA A 460 11.32 -0.20 -3.57
CA ALA A 460 12.51 -0.37 -4.42
C ALA A 460 13.12 -1.77 -4.21
N LYS A 461 14.23 -2.10 -4.89
CA LYS A 461 14.98 -3.32 -4.59
C LYS A 461 15.78 -3.17 -3.30
N LEU A 462 16.29 -1.97 -3.06
CA LEU A 462 16.86 -1.57 -1.77
C LEU A 462 15.76 -1.49 -0.72
N GLU A 463 16.04 -2.05 0.45
CA GLU A 463 15.08 -2.11 1.56
C GLU A 463 14.92 -0.73 2.22
N SER A 464 15.97 0.09 2.21
CA SER A 464 15.92 1.43 2.79
C SER A 464 15.00 2.39 2.03
N THR A 465 14.69 2.08 0.76
CA THR A 465 14.09 3.02 -0.18
C THR A 465 12.70 2.58 -0.65
N THR A 466 11.77 3.53 -0.65
CA THR A 466 10.43 3.38 -1.23
C THR A 466 10.21 4.41 -2.33
N LEU A 467 9.45 4.03 -3.34
CA LEU A 467 9.07 4.90 -4.45
C LEU A 467 7.66 5.42 -4.17
N VAL A 468 7.50 6.74 -4.16
CA VAL A 468 6.22 7.40 -3.87
C VAL A 468 5.73 8.12 -5.12
N PHE A 469 4.50 7.79 -5.52
CA PHE A 469 3.79 8.41 -6.62
C PHE A 469 2.50 9.02 -6.12
N THR A 470 2.33 10.30 -6.33
CA THR A 470 1.16 11.07 -5.88
C THR A 470 0.48 11.66 -7.10
N TYR A 471 -0.84 11.56 -7.17
CA TYR A 471 -1.59 11.99 -8.34
C TYR A 471 -2.85 12.77 -7.97
N GLY A 472 -3.14 13.77 -8.79
CA GLY A 472 -4.31 14.63 -8.71
C GLY A 472 -4.71 15.09 -10.11
N VAL A 473 -4.72 16.40 -10.32
CA VAL A 473 -4.57 17.00 -11.66
C VAL A 473 -3.12 16.88 -12.11
N ASP A 474 -2.19 17.14 -11.19
CA ASP A 474 -0.76 16.98 -11.42
C ASP A 474 -0.26 15.60 -10.98
N LEU A 475 0.89 15.20 -11.54
CA LEU A 475 1.58 13.96 -11.22
C LEU A 475 2.93 14.31 -10.58
N PHE A 476 3.21 13.71 -9.42
CA PHE A 476 4.48 13.88 -8.74
C PHE A 476 5.05 12.52 -8.32
N TYR A 477 6.37 12.38 -8.49
CA TYR A 477 7.10 11.14 -8.20
C TYR A 477 8.38 11.48 -7.45
N THR A 478 8.64 10.73 -6.37
CA THR A 478 9.88 10.86 -5.62
C THR A 478 10.27 9.55 -4.95
N ARG A 479 11.47 9.52 -4.37
CA ARG A 479 12.01 8.41 -3.59
C ARG A 479 12.10 8.86 -2.14
N LEU A 480 11.67 8.01 -1.23
CA LEU A 480 11.79 8.24 0.21
C LEU A 480 12.64 7.16 0.84
N ALA A 481 13.41 7.54 1.86
CA ALA A 481 14.18 6.63 2.70
C ALA A 481 13.83 6.86 4.18
N PRO A 482 12.76 6.21 4.70
CA PRO A 482 12.25 6.50 6.05
C PRO A 482 13.29 6.36 7.16
N SER A 483 14.15 5.34 7.07
CA SER A 483 15.25 5.08 8.02
C SER A 483 16.61 5.52 7.48
N ARG A 484 16.66 6.48 6.54
CA ARG A 484 17.85 6.83 5.74
C ARG A 484 18.36 5.66 4.88
N THR A 485 19.30 5.93 3.98
CA THR A 485 19.87 4.95 3.06
C THR A 485 20.93 4.10 3.74
N TYR A 486 20.53 3.13 4.54
CA TYR A 486 21.46 2.27 5.30
C TYR A 486 22.02 1.08 4.48
N ASP A 487 21.47 0.80 3.31
CA ASP A 487 21.88 -0.28 2.39
C ASP A 487 22.53 0.26 1.11
N SER A 488 22.93 1.54 1.12
CA SER A 488 23.65 2.20 0.05
C SER A 488 24.69 3.15 0.64
N LEU A 489 25.82 3.33 -0.06
CA LEU A 489 26.77 4.37 0.30
C LEU A 489 26.14 5.75 0.02
N THR A 490 26.42 6.71 0.89
CA THR A 490 25.93 8.07 0.70
C THR A 490 26.67 8.75 -0.46
N ASP A 491 26.01 9.69 -1.13
CA ASP A 491 26.62 10.50 -2.19
C ASP A 491 27.80 11.36 -1.65
N GLU A 492 27.84 11.58 -0.33
CA GLU A 492 28.90 12.32 0.38
C GLU A 492 30.13 11.45 0.73
N PHE A 493 30.12 10.15 0.41
CA PHE A 493 31.24 9.27 0.73
C PHE A 493 32.50 9.68 -0.06
N SER A 494 33.56 10.06 0.66
CA SER A 494 34.82 10.51 0.05
C SER A 494 35.66 9.33 -0.45
N TYR A 495 35.37 8.85 -1.66
CA TYR A 495 36.16 7.82 -2.34
C TYR A 495 37.63 8.21 -2.50
N ALA A 496 37.90 9.50 -2.72
CA ALA A 496 39.27 10.01 -2.85
C ALA A 496 40.05 9.85 -1.55
N LEU A 497 39.45 10.20 -0.40
CA LEU A 497 40.10 10.05 0.91
C LEU A 497 40.39 8.57 1.21
N LEU A 498 39.44 7.67 0.93
CA LEU A 498 39.64 6.23 1.08
C LEU A 498 40.84 5.74 0.26
N LEU A 499 40.95 6.17 -1.00
CA LEU A 499 42.03 5.73 -1.88
C LEU A 499 43.39 6.30 -1.42
N ILE A 500 43.42 7.56 -1.01
CA ILE A 500 44.64 8.21 -0.48
C ILE A 500 45.13 7.49 0.78
N THR A 501 44.25 7.15 1.72
CA THR A 501 44.65 6.45 2.95
C THR A 501 45.16 5.05 2.67
N ILE A 502 44.58 4.31 1.72
CA ILE A 502 45.09 3.00 1.29
C ILE A 502 46.51 3.13 0.73
N VAL A 503 46.75 4.09 -0.17
CA VAL A 503 48.08 4.30 -0.76
C VAL A 503 49.10 4.71 0.31
N ALA A 504 48.71 5.61 1.23
CA ALA A 504 49.58 6.04 2.32
C ALA A 504 49.96 4.87 3.26
N LEU A 505 49.01 4.00 3.58
CA LEU A 505 49.25 2.81 4.40
C LEU A 505 50.17 1.81 3.68
N VAL A 506 49.98 1.58 2.38
CA VAL A 506 50.86 0.69 1.59
C VAL A 506 52.29 1.24 1.55
N ALA A 507 52.46 2.54 1.34
CA ALA A 507 53.77 3.18 1.36
C ALA A 507 54.43 3.07 2.76
N ALA A 508 53.67 3.32 3.83
CA ALA A 508 54.15 3.17 5.20
C ALA A 508 54.57 1.73 5.52
N LEU A 509 53.80 0.73 5.07
CA LEU A 509 54.15 -0.69 5.20
C LEU A 509 55.46 -1.01 4.49
N PHE A 510 55.66 -0.51 3.27
CA PHE A 510 56.89 -0.76 2.52
C PHE A 510 58.12 -0.13 3.20
N VAL A 511 57.98 1.12 3.67
CA VAL A 511 59.06 1.84 4.38
C VAL A 511 59.40 1.14 5.69
N THR A 512 58.39 0.77 6.48
CA THR A 512 58.58 0.08 7.77
C THR A 512 59.15 -1.32 7.59
N TRP A 513 58.77 -2.05 6.54
CA TRP A 513 59.36 -3.35 6.20
C TRP A 513 60.86 -3.24 5.91
N ILE A 514 61.27 -2.28 5.06
CA ILE A 514 62.69 -2.01 4.77
C ILE A 514 63.45 -1.65 6.05
N TRP A 515 62.86 -0.81 6.90
CA TRP A 515 63.47 -0.43 8.17
C TRP A 515 63.61 -1.60 9.13
N SER A 516 62.63 -2.50 9.15
CA SER A 516 62.64 -3.73 9.94
C SER A 516 63.74 -4.67 9.48
N GLU A 517 63.84 -4.99 8.18
CA GLU A 517 64.90 -5.85 7.65
C GLU A 517 66.29 -5.28 7.94
N LYS A 518 66.47 -3.98 7.74
CA LYS A 518 67.74 -3.31 8.08
C LYS A 518 68.06 -3.41 9.56
N LYS A 519 67.05 -3.30 10.44
CA LYS A 519 67.26 -3.42 11.89
C LYS A 519 67.59 -4.86 12.28
N GLU A 520 66.84 -5.83 11.79
CA GLU A 520 67.07 -7.25 12.06
C GLU A 520 68.44 -7.72 11.56
N LEU A 521 68.86 -7.26 10.37
CA LEU A 521 70.20 -7.50 9.86
C LEU A 521 71.24 -6.91 10.82
N ARG A 522 71.11 -5.64 11.26
CA ARG A 522 72.04 -5.05 12.23
C ARG A 522 72.09 -5.82 13.56
N ASP A 523 70.95 -6.27 14.05
CA ASP A 523 70.87 -7.02 15.32
C ASP A 523 71.49 -8.42 15.20
N LYS A 524 71.39 -9.07 14.02
CA LYS A 524 72.04 -10.36 13.72
C LYS A 524 73.57 -10.27 13.52
N TRP A 525 74.07 -9.10 13.14
CA TRP A 525 75.50 -8.85 12.89
C TRP A 525 76.24 -8.31 14.12
N ARG A 526 75.52 -8.08 15.23
CA ARG A 526 76.09 -7.94 16.57
C ARG A 526 76.24 -9.30 17.22
#